data_AF-A0A2H0YCH6-F1
#
_entry.id   AF-A0A2H0YCH6-F1
#
_cell.length_a   1.000
_cell.length_b   1.000
_cell.length_c   1.000
_cell.angle_alpha   90.00
_cell.angle_beta   90.00
_cell.angle_gamma   90.00
#
_symmetry.space_group_name_H-M   'P 1'
#
loop_
_entity.id
_entity.type
_entity.pdbx_description
1 polymer ?
#
loop_
_entity_poly.entity_id
_entity_poly.type
_entity_poly.pdbx_seq_one_letter_code
_entity_poly.pdbx_strand_id
1 'polypeptide(L)'
;MLENVVIPRPSDLEKLKEEFKKGGAKKLHILSDFERTLTYAFVGGERVPSLISVLRSSSEYLGDDYVQKAQALSEKYHPIEIDSKIPVEEKKKAMEEWWLSHFDLLIKTGLNKKHLKMVAESGKMKLREGI
;
A
#
# COMPACT_ATOMS: atom_id res chain seq x y z
N MET A 1 0.21 -19.83 -21.62
CA MET A 1 -0.23 -19.05 -20.44
C MET A 1 0.78 -17.93 -20.24
N LEU A 2 0.37 -16.73 -19.83
CA LEU A 2 1.31 -15.69 -19.43
C LEU A 2 2.21 -16.28 -18.32
N GLU A 3 3.52 -16.16 -18.43
CA GLU A 3 4.50 -16.81 -17.53
C GLU A 3 4.30 -16.48 -16.04
N ASN A 4 3.57 -15.40 -15.74
CA ASN A 4 3.33 -14.89 -14.39
C ASN A 4 1.86 -15.00 -13.92
N VAL A 5 1.04 -15.84 -14.57
CA VAL A 5 -0.38 -15.99 -14.20
C VAL A 5 -0.65 -17.37 -13.61
N VAL A 6 -0.96 -17.40 -12.31
CA VAL A 6 -1.34 -18.61 -11.58
C VAL A 6 -2.84 -18.58 -11.32
N ILE A 7 -3.56 -19.61 -11.79
CA ILE A 7 -5.02 -19.73 -11.65
C ILE A 7 -5.31 -21.05 -10.91
N PRO A 8 -5.55 -21.02 -9.59
CA PRO A 8 -5.74 -22.24 -8.81
C PRO A 8 -6.99 -23.04 -9.18
N ARG A 9 -8.05 -22.36 -9.64
CA ARG A 9 -9.34 -22.96 -10.01
C ARG A 9 -9.83 -22.41 -11.35
N PRO A 10 -9.33 -22.94 -12.49
CA PRO A 10 -9.68 -22.42 -13.81
C PRO A 10 -11.18 -22.48 -14.14
N SER A 11 -11.87 -23.52 -13.66
CA SER A 11 -13.32 -23.68 -13.86
C SER A 11 -14.14 -22.58 -13.18
N ASP A 12 -13.75 -22.13 -11.99
CA ASP A 12 -14.42 -21.05 -11.27
C ASP A 12 -14.22 -19.71 -11.99
N LEU A 13 -13.02 -19.48 -12.52
CA LEU A 13 -12.72 -18.29 -13.31
C LEU A 13 -13.58 -18.20 -14.57
N GLU A 14 -13.74 -19.31 -15.30
CA GLU A 14 -14.61 -19.31 -16.49
C GLU A 14 -16.08 -19.06 -16.14
N LYS A 15 -16.58 -19.63 -15.04
CA LYS A 15 -17.94 -19.32 -14.54
C LYS A 15 -18.10 -17.84 -14.23
N LEU A 16 -17.15 -17.25 -13.50
CA LEU A 16 -17.17 -15.82 -13.13
C LEU A 16 -17.16 -14.92 -14.38
N LYS A 17 -16.36 -15.26 -15.40
CA LYS A 17 -16.32 -14.53 -16.68
C LYS A 17 -17.67 -14.55 -17.39
N GLU A 18 -18.35 -15.70 -17.42
CA GLU A 18 -19.68 -15.81 -18.03
C GLU A 18 -20.74 -15.02 -17.26
N GLU A 19 -20.68 -15.01 -15.93
CA GLU A 19 -21.58 -14.18 -15.11
C GLU A 19 -21.37 -12.69 -15.35
N PHE A 20 -20.11 -12.23 -15.48
CA PHE A 20 -19.79 -10.84 -15.78
C PHE A 20 -20.32 -10.42 -17.15
N LYS A 21 -20.14 -11.27 -18.17
CA LYS A 21 -20.69 -11.04 -19.52
C LYS A 21 -22.22 -10.93 -19.51
N LYS A 22 -22.91 -11.84 -18.80
CA LYS A 22 -24.37 -11.84 -18.69
C LYS A 22 -24.91 -10.65 -17.90
N GLY A 23 -24.22 -10.24 -16.84
CA GLY A 23 -24.61 -9.13 -15.98
C GLY A 23 -24.45 -7.76 -16.65
N GLY A 24 -23.42 -7.60 -17.49
CA GLY A 24 -23.09 -6.37 -18.19
C GLY A 24 -22.52 -5.27 -17.29
N ALA A 25 -21.97 -4.23 -17.90
CA ALA A 25 -21.25 -3.16 -17.20
C ALA A 25 -22.07 -2.44 -16.12
N LYS A 26 -23.40 -2.33 -16.31
CA LYS A 26 -24.29 -1.66 -15.34
C LYS A 26 -24.37 -2.36 -13.98
N LYS A 27 -24.00 -3.64 -13.91
CA LYS A 27 -23.99 -4.43 -12.67
C LYS A 27 -22.58 -4.64 -12.11
N LEU A 28 -21.56 -4.15 -12.81
CA LEU A 28 -20.16 -4.30 -12.41
C LEU A 28 -19.75 -3.14 -11.50
N HIS A 29 -19.14 -3.49 -10.36
CA HIS A 29 -18.48 -2.55 -9.47
C HIS A 29 -17.04 -3.00 -9.28
N ILE A 30 -16.10 -2.06 -9.26
CA ILE A 30 -14.68 -2.32 -9.03
C ILE A 30 -14.32 -1.81 -7.65
N LEU A 31 -13.86 -2.70 -6.78
CA LEU A 31 -13.21 -2.39 -5.51
C LEU A 31 -11.76 -2.85 -5.62
N SER A 32 -10.82 -1.93 -5.44
CA SER A 32 -9.39 -2.23 -5.57
C SER A 32 -8.62 -1.56 -4.45
N ASP A 33 -7.59 -2.27 -3.97
CA ASP A 33 -6.53 -1.68 -3.17
C ASP A 33 -5.66 -0.76 -4.05
N PHE A 34 -4.88 0.12 -3.44
CA PHE A 34 -4.07 1.12 -4.18
C PHE A 34 -2.60 0.72 -4.27
N GLU A 35 -1.93 0.60 -3.13
CA GLU A 35 -0.48 0.44 -3.08
C GLU A 35 -0.03 -0.96 -3.47
N ARG A 36 0.87 -1.08 -4.45
CA ARG A 36 1.29 -2.38 -5.00
C ARG A 36 0.13 -3.16 -5.65
N THR A 37 -1.01 -2.50 -5.91
CA THR A 37 -2.17 -3.04 -6.63
C THR A 37 -2.45 -2.20 -7.89
N LEU A 38 -2.76 -0.92 -7.73
CA LEU A 38 -2.81 0.04 -8.85
C LEU A 38 -1.44 0.64 -9.12
N THR A 39 -0.56 0.70 -8.11
CA THR A 39 0.85 1.08 -8.28
C THR A 39 1.77 -0.14 -8.45
N TYR A 40 2.92 0.06 -9.10
CA TYR A 40 3.95 -0.96 -9.17
C TYR A 40 4.50 -1.31 -7.78
N ALA A 41 4.85 -2.58 -7.58
CA ALA A 41 5.57 -3.02 -6.37
C ALA A 41 7.07 -2.72 -6.44
N PHE A 42 7.62 -2.59 -7.65
CA PHE A 42 9.02 -2.28 -7.92
C PHE A 42 9.12 -1.25 -9.05
N VAL A 43 9.98 -0.25 -8.90
CA VAL A 43 10.27 0.77 -9.92
C VAL A 43 11.78 0.89 -10.03
N GLY A 44 12.33 0.58 -11.21
CA GLY A 44 13.78 0.59 -11.43
C GLY A 44 14.55 -0.47 -10.63
N GLY A 45 13.91 -1.62 -10.32
CA GLY A 45 14.51 -2.69 -9.51
C GLY A 45 14.39 -2.50 -8.00
N GLU A 46 14.08 -1.29 -7.55
CA GLU A 46 13.87 -0.96 -6.13
C GLU A 46 12.42 -1.19 -5.72
N ARG A 47 12.21 -1.71 -4.50
CA ARG A 47 10.87 -1.89 -3.95
C ARG A 47 10.22 -0.53 -3.75
N VAL A 48 9.05 -0.33 -4.35
CA VAL A 48 8.35 0.95 -4.26
C VAL A 48 7.91 1.19 -2.81
N PRO A 49 8.31 2.31 -2.20
CA PRO A 49 7.81 2.71 -0.90
C PRO A 49 6.30 2.98 -0.98
N SER A 50 5.54 2.56 0.04
CA SER A 50 4.21 3.14 0.29
C SER A 50 4.30 4.67 0.39
N LEU A 51 3.19 5.37 0.23
CA LEU A 51 3.05 6.81 0.44
C LEU A 51 3.68 7.24 1.77
N ILE A 52 3.41 6.47 2.83
CA ILE A 52 4.01 6.67 4.16
C ILE A 52 5.53 6.49 4.13
N SER A 53 6.01 5.47 3.42
CA SER A 53 7.45 5.25 3.28
C SER A 53 8.12 6.35 2.45
N VAL A 54 7.43 6.96 1.47
CA VAL A 54 7.94 8.14 0.75
C VAL A 54 8.10 9.32 1.71
N LEU A 55 7.09 9.64 2.52
CA LEU A 55 7.17 10.71 3.52
C LEU A 55 8.35 10.52 4.47
N ARG A 56 8.67 9.27 4.83
CA ARG A 56 9.78 8.93 5.72
C ARG A 56 11.13 8.86 5.01
N SER A 57 11.16 8.76 3.68
CA SER A 57 12.40 8.58 2.91
C SER A 57 13.30 9.81 2.86
N SER A 58 12.79 11.00 3.20
CA SER A 58 13.53 12.26 3.16
C SER A 58 13.00 13.22 4.22
N SER A 59 13.89 13.94 4.89
CA SER A 59 13.52 15.01 5.81
C SER A 59 12.99 16.25 5.10
N GLU A 60 13.09 16.34 3.77
CA GLU A 60 12.50 17.42 2.98
C GLU A 60 10.98 17.49 3.08
N TYR A 61 10.31 16.38 3.43
CA TYR A 61 8.85 16.37 3.54
C TYR A 61 8.35 16.86 4.90
N LEU A 62 8.94 16.38 5.98
CA LEU A 62 8.41 16.51 7.35
C LEU A 62 9.50 16.70 8.42
N GLY A 63 10.76 16.90 8.03
CA GLY A 63 11.89 17.09 8.94
C GLY A 63 12.48 15.80 9.52
N ASP A 64 13.67 15.93 10.11
CA ASP A 64 14.44 14.79 10.62
C ASP A 64 13.76 14.07 11.80
N ASP A 65 13.09 14.84 12.68
CA ASP A 65 12.37 14.30 13.84
C ASP A 65 11.26 13.32 13.42
N TYR A 66 10.54 13.64 12.35
CA TYR A 66 9.54 12.74 11.78
C TYR A 66 10.17 11.48 11.21
N VAL A 67 11.24 11.62 10.41
CA VAL A 67 11.91 10.48 9.77
C VAL A 67 12.36 9.48 10.83
N GLN A 68 13.03 9.94 11.88
CA GLN A 68 13.52 9.10 12.96
C GLN A 68 12.38 8.38 13.70
N LYS A 69 11.32 9.11 14.08
CA LYS A 69 10.18 8.52 14.82
C LYS A 69 9.37 7.55 13.95
N ALA A 70 9.11 7.91 12.69
CA ALA A 70 8.38 7.05 11.76
C ALA A 70 9.20 5.80 11.38
N GLN A 71 10.52 5.90 11.38
CA GLN A 71 11.40 4.75 11.18
C GLN A 71 11.36 3.82 12.38
N ALA A 72 11.50 4.36 13.60
CA ALA A 72 11.42 3.57 14.84
C ALA A 72 10.07 2.82 14.97
N LEU A 73 8.95 3.47 14.61
CA LEU A 73 7.64 2.81 14.58
C LEU A 73 7.64 1.60 13.64
N SER A 74 8.21 1.73 12.45
CA SER A 74 8.23 0.64 11.48
C SER A 74 9.22 -0.46 11.80
N GLU A 75 10.37 -0.14 12.38
CA GLU A 75 11.31 -1.15 12.86
C GLU A 75 10.68 -2.02 13.95
N LYS A 76 9.81 -1.43 14.77
CA LYS A 76 9.00 -2.15 15.76
C LYS A 76 7.89 -2.99 15.14
N TYR A 77 7.07 -2.41 14.27
CA TYR A 77 5.80 -3.03 13.85
C TYR A 77 5.85 -3.81 12.53
N HIS A 78 6.76 -3.47 11.60
CA HIS A 78 6.85 -4.17 10.31
C HIS A 78 7.20 -5.66 10.43
N PRO A 79 8.12 -6.09 11.33
CA PRO A 79 8.37 -7.51 11.55
C PRO A 79 7.10 -8.27 11.99
N ILE A 80 6.25 -7.63 12.80
CA ILE A 80 4.98 -8.20 13.27
C ILE A 80 3.97 -8.35 12.12
N GLU A 81 3.89 -7.35 11.24
CA GLU A 81 3.02 -7.35 10.06
C GLU A 81 3.29 -8.58 9.18
N ILE A 82 4.57 -8.84 8.87
CA ILE A 82 4.97 -9.84 7.88
C ILE A 82 5.13 -11.25 8.44
N ASP A 83 5.26 -11.43 9.76
CA ASP A 83 5.51 -12.75 10.35
C ASP A 83 4.27 -13.65 10.25
N SER A 84 4.32 -14.70 9.43
CA SER A 84 3.20 -15.63 9.24
C SER A 84 2.87 -16.48 10.46
N LYS A 85 3.73 -16.50 11.49
CA LYS A 85 3.51 -17.26 12.73
C LYS A 85 2.65 -16.51 13.75
N ILE A 86 2.55 -15.18 13.64
CA ILE A 86 1.77 -14.38 14.58
C ILE A 86 0.28 -14.47 14.22
N PRO A 87 -0.61 -14.76 15.19
CA PRO A 87 -2.05 -14.82 14.96
C PRO A 87 -2.62 -13.52 14.39
N VAL A 88 -3.60 -13.63 13.51
CA VAL A 88 -4.24 -12.47 12.85
C VAL A 88 -4.79 -11.46 13.86
N GLU A 89 -5.38 -11.92 14.97
CA GLU A 89 -5.93 -11.01 15.99
C GLU A 89 -4.86 -10.22 16.74
N GLU A 90 -3.69 -10.81 16.97
CA GLU A 90 -2.55 -10.11 17.56
C GLU A 90 -1.96 -9.10 16.57
N LYS A 91 -1.84 -9.49 15.29
CA LYS A 91 -1.43 -8.56 14.23
C LYS A 91 -2.35 -7.37 14.11
N LYS A 92 -3.68 -7.58 14.15
CA LYS A 92 -4.66 -6.50 14.05
C LYS A 92 -4.43 -5.44 15.14
N LYS A 93 -4.26 -5.85 16.39
CA LYS A 93 -3.97 -4.95 17.50
C LYS A 93 -2.67 -4.17 17.28
N ALA A 94 -1.61 -4.87 16.86
CA ALA A 94 -0.33 -4.23 16.57
C ALA A 94 -0.42 -3.22 15.40
N MET A 95 -1.18 -3.54 14.34
CA MET A 95 -1.39 -2.62 13.22
C MET A 95 -2.22 -1.41 13.61
N GLU A 96 -3.23 -1.60 14.46
CA GLU A 96 -4.03 -0.50 15.01
C GLU A 96 -3.15 0.45 15.84
N GLU A 97 -2.36 -0.08 16.78
CA GLU A 97 -1.42 0.72 17.56
C GLU A 97 -0.41 1.47 16.69
N TRP A 98 0.11 0.80 15.65
CA TRP A 98 1.06 1.41 14.73
C TRP A 98 0.42 2.59 13.99
N TRP A 99 -0.76 2.39 13.39
CA TRP A 99 -1.46 3.44 12.64
C TRP A 99 -1.88 4.60 13.53
N LEU A 100 -2.41 4.35 14.72
CA LEU A 100 -2.78 5.40 15.67
C LEU A 100 -1.56 6.23 16.09
N SER A 101 -0.46 5.57 16.45
CA SER A 101 0.79 6.26 16.82
C SER A 101 1.35 7.08 15.66
N HIS A 102 1.23 6.56 14.44
CA HIS A 102 1.72 7.25 13.26
C HIS A 102 0.83 8.43 12.85
N PHE A 103 -0.49 8.33 13.00
CA PHE A 103 -1.40 9.46 12.79
C PHE A 103 -1.12 10.60 13.77
N ASP A 104 -0.91 10.29 15.05
CA ASP A 104 -0.51 11.30 16.05
C ASP A 104 0.80 11.99 15.66
N LEU A 105 1.76 11.24 15.14
CA LEU A 105 3.02 11.79 14.65
C LEU A 105 2.80 12.73 13.46
N LEU A 106 2.01 12.31 12.45
CA LEU A 106 1.70 13.13 11.28
C LEU A 106 0.99 14.44 11.65
N ILE A 107 0.08 14.39 12.63
CA ILE A 107 -0.61 15.58 13.16
C ILE A 107 0.40 16.52 13.83
N LYS A 108 1.25 16.00 14.74
CA LYS A 108 2.25 16.80 15.46
C LYS A 108 3.27 17.45 14.54
N THR A 109 3.66 16.77 13.46
CA THR A 109 4.58 17.31 12.46
C THR A 109 3.93 18.29 11.48
N GLY A 110 2.59 18.42 11.49
CA GLY A 110 1.89 19.37 10.65
C GLY A 110 1.81 18.95 9.18
N LEU A 111 1.61 17.65 8.92
CA LEU A 111 1.31 17.14 7.58
C LEU A 111 0.19 17.99 6.94
N ASN A 112 0.43 18.47 5.72
CA ASN A 112 -0.53 19.26 4.99
C ASN A 112 -0.52 18.91 3.49
N LYS A 113 -1.45 19.50 2.73
CA LYS A 113 -1.64 19.21 1.30
C LYS A 113 -0.41 19.50 0.44
N LYS A 114 0.48 20.41 0.83
CA LYS A 114 1.72 20.69 0.08
C LYS A 114 2.67 19.50 0.12
N HIS A 115 2.83 18.87 1.28
CA HIS A 115 3.66 17.67 1.41
C HIS A 115 3.10 16.52 0.56
N LEU A 116 1.77 16.34 0.54
CA LEU A 116 1.13 15.32 -0.30
C LEU A 116 1.36 15.58 -1.79
N LYS A 117 1.31 16.85 -2.22
CA LYS A 117 1.62 17.24 -3.60
C LYS A 117 3.08 16.93 -3.96
N MET A 118 4.03 17.26 -3.07
CA MET A 118 5.45 16.92 -3.27
C MET A 118 5.67 15.41 -3.40
N VAL A 119 4.97 14.60 -2.60
CA VAL A 119 5.05 13.14 -2.69
C VAL A 119 4.50 12.64 -4.02
N ALA A 120 3.33 13.14 -4.44
CA ALA A 120 2.72 12.77 -5.72
C ALA A 120 3.61 13.15 -6.92
N GLU A 121 4.30 14.29 -6.86
CA GLU A 121 5.19 14.79 -7.91
C GLU A 121 6.60 14.15 -7.87
N SER A 122 6.96 13.43 -6.81
CA SER A 122 8.30 12.86 -6.62
C SER A 122 8.70 11.77 -7.62
N GLY A 123 7.72 11.19 -8.35
CA GLY A 123 7.95 10.06 -9.26
C GLY A 123 8.33 8.74 -8.58
N LYS A 124 8.38 8.71 -7.24
CA LYS A 124 8.70 7.51 -6.43
C LYS A 124 7.59 6.47 -6.47
N MET A 125 6.36 6.87 -6.80
CA MET A 125 5.21 5.99 -7.02
C MET A 125 4.79 6.06 -8.48
N LYS A 126 4.51 4.91 -9.09
CA LYS A 126 4.05 4.81 -10.47
C LYS A 126 2.84 3.90 -10.56
N LEU A 127 1.80 4.36 -11.26
CA LEU A 127 0.67 3.52 -11.64
C LEU A 127 1.14 2.43 -12.59
N ARG A 128 0.50 1.26 -12.51
CA ARG A 128 0.71 0.16 -13.46
C ARG A 128 0.22 0.57 -14.84
N GLU A 129 0.86 0.00 -15.86
CA GLU A 129 0.39 0.14 -17.24
C GLU A 129 -1.10 -0.22 -17.36
N GLY A 130 -1.87 0.64 -18.04
CA GLY A 130 -3.30 0.46 -18.26
C GLY A 130 -4.23 1.02 -17.16
N ILE A 131 -3.67 1.61 -16.11
CA ILE A 131 -4.38 2.47 -15.15
C ILE A 131 -4.23 3.93 -15.58
#